data_AF-A0A1Z5JU65-F1
#
_entry.id   AF-A0A1Z5JU65-F1
#
_cell.length_a   1.000
_cell.length_b   1.000
_cell.length_c   1.000
_cell.angle_alpha   90.00
_cell.angle_beta   90.00
_cell.angle_gamma   90.00
#
_symmetry.space_group_name_H-M   'P 1'
#
loop_
_entity.id
_entity.type
_entity.pdbx_description
1 polymer ?
#
loop_
_entity_poly.entity_id
_entity_poly.type
_entity_poly.pdbx_seq_one_letter_code
_entity_poly.pdbx_strand_id
1 'polypeptide(L)'
;MKFLPVMLEKSHPSEKAGVRLRSSGNFIFIKRITEDGLFDRCAGYVAREGMRVLRIANIPVDGMHEDNLLEIINRASGKLKFLLAYGPEKELRTVKAKDIIEITVKKPKDGKFKLSIAGFPGNVCVTKIAEGSPFEDTVLRIGDTLLGADTIDFSSMHASHIREFLKEASGSVTFIARSNEPTVPSMAAFRVENQVFEIDPHIIDSFPERVLPSRSCLKRYSTSKPVRLDGDPSRFHYIIEWMRKGRVRLPANISRRNFLADLEVYGFQRIDSETIESGSKTVQAFNVKHVKSTMSKQQEHIKELEELEKEMSDEIHYGRFASTLASAAFAEMITGDDDSINLSAIGKSAWKYNLRPNEAANLEEGKLAKVFATYMAAYDMNIQHVRGWTISVEERGEYSITDVKKNKQKLDHRLRNLEAQLVELREEIRFRKFSAVVAREAFSQMITVEREEYIDLTDVALAAKDDYLETGDFSGDSEEKLGAMFESYLVSYGLFVVDINKWKVRLDFVKDGV
;
A
#
# COMPACT_ATOMS: atom_id res chain seq x y z
N MET A 1 -8.53 -14.26 -42.77
CA MET A 1 -7.23 -13.59 -43.05
C MET A 1 -6.21 -14.56 -43.65
N LYS A 2 -5.35 -14.09 -44.57
CA LYS A 2 -4.21 -14.82 -45.16
C LYS A 2 -2.90 -14.08 -44.93
N PHE A 3 -1.80 -14.81 -44.81
CA PHE A 3 -0.45 -14.27 -44.61
C PHE A 3 0.44 -14.67 -45.79
N LEU A 4 1.32 -13.75 -46.19
CA LEU A 4 2.05 -13.90 -47.45
C LEU A 4 3.47 -13.34 -47.31
N PRO A 5 4.49 -14.20 -47.30
CA PRO A 5 5.87 -13.76 -47.34
C PRO A 5 6.22 -13.34 -48.77
N VAL A 6 6.76 -12.14 -48.94
CA VAL A 6 7.24 -11.61 -50.22
C VAL A 6 8.73 -11.37 -50.11
N MET A 7 9.51 -11.98 -50.99
CA MET A 7 10.95 -11.79 -51.06
C MET A 7 11.29 -10.93 -52.28
N LEU A 8 11.95 -9.80 -52.06
CA LEU A 8 12.50 -8.98 -53.12
C LEU A 8 14.02 -9.13 -53.12
N GLU A 9 14.63 -9.14 -54.30
CA GLU A 9 16.08 -9.13 -54.45
C GLU A 9 16.51 -7.76 -54.97
N LYS A 10 17.09 -6.95 -54.08
CA LYS A 10 17.67 -5.65 -54.39
C LYS A 10 19.13 -5.85 -54.78
N SER A 11 19.48 -5.54 -56.02
CA SER A 11 20.86 -5.58 -56.48
C SER A 11 21.71 -4.55 -55.71
N HIS A 12 21.16 -3.36 -55.47
CA HIS A 12 21.80 -2.27 -54.73
C HIS A 12 20.81 -1.54 -53.79
N PRO A 13 21.28 -0.86 -52.73
CA PRO A 13 20.42 -0.07 -51.83
C PRO A 13 19.55 0.98 -52.55
N SER A 14 20.07 1.57 -53.63
CA SER A 14 19.37 2.57 -54.45
C SER A 14 18.26 2.01 -55.34
N GLU A 15 18.20 0.69 -55.54
CA GLU A 15 17.12 0.07 -56.31
C GLU A 15 15.79 0.26 -55.58
N LYS A 16 14.77 0.77 -56.27
CA LYS A 16 13.48 1.06 -55.64
C LYS A 16 12.70 -0.23 -55.42
N ALA A 17 12.24 -0.45 -54.19
CA ALA A 17 11.29 -1.53 -53.89
C ALA A 17 9.99 -1.38 -54.70
N GLY A 18 9.60 -0.15 -55.03
CA GLY A 18 8.41 0.13 -55.84
C GLY A 18 7.09 -0.03 -55.09
N VAL A 19 7.12 0.25 -53.78
CA VAL A 19 5.94 0.25 -52.91
C VAL A 19 5.84 1.59 -52.20
N ARG A 20 4.63 2.15 -52.17
CA ARG A 20 4.28 3.27 -51.28
C ARG A 20 3.47 2.71 -50.13
N LEU A 21 3.92 3.00 -48.92
CA LEU A 21 3.24 2.63 -47.69
C LEU A 21 2.34 3.77 -47.22
N ARG A 22 1.33 3.46 -46.41
CA ARG A 22 0.50 4.42 -45.69
C ARG A 22 0.32 3.94 -44.26
N SER A 23 0.58 4.82 -43.31
CA SER A 23 0.17 4.62 -41.92
C SER A 23 -1.33 4.90 -41.73
N SER A 24 -2.02 4.01 -41.02
CA SER A 24 -3.42 4.17 -40.63
C SER A 24 -3.59 3.74 -39.18
N GLY A 25 -3.44 4.68 -38.25
CA GLY A 25 -3.30 4.39 -36.83
C GLY A 25 -1.94 3.77 -36.55
N ASN A 26 -1.91 2.62 -35.88
CA ASN A 26 -0.67 1.89 -35.59
C ASN A 26 -0.28 0.88 -36.67
N PHE A 27 -0.95 0.88 -37.82
CA PHE A 27 -0.84 -0.15 -38.84
C PHE A 27 -0.32 0.41 -40.15
N ILE A 28 0.52 -0.38 -40.82
CA ILE A 28 1.12 -0.02 -42.09
C ILE A 28 0.44 -0.80 -43.21
N PHE A 29 -0.01 -0.11 -44.26
CA PHE A 29 -0.66 -0.70 -45.42
C PHE A 29 0.07 -0.34 -46.72
N ILE A 30 -0.03 -1.23 -47.72
CA ILE A 30 0.39 -0.93 -49.08
C ILE A 30 -0.63 0.05 -49.67
N LYS A 31 -0.20 1.29 -49.91
CA LYS A 31 -1.03 2.33 -50.54
C LYS A 31 -1.03 2.21 -52.05
N ARG A 32 0.16 2.01 -52.63
CA ARG A 32 0.35 1.93 -54.09
C ARG A 32 1.54 1.05 -54.43
N ILE A 33 1.43 0.24 -55.47
CA ILE A 33 2.56 -0.42 -56.11
C ILE A 33 2.90 0.37 -57.36
N THR A 34 4.15 0.77 -57.54
CA THR A 34 4.57 1.53 -58.72
C THR A 34 4.90 0.57 -59.84
N GLU A 35 4.40 0.87 -61.04
CA GLU A 35 4.88 0.30 -62.30
C GLU A 35 6.43 0.37 -62.32
N ASP A 36 7.08 -0.70 -62.76
CA ASP A 36 8.55 -0.87 -62.80
C ASP A 36 9.24 -1.13 -61.44
N GLY A 37 8.47 -1.26 -60.36
CA GLY A 37 8.96 -1.63 -59.03
C GLY A 37 9.45 -3.08 -58.91
N LEU A 38 10.32 -3.38 -57.93
CA LEU A 38 10.56 -4.78 -57.52
C LEU A 38 9.25 -5.45 -57.07
N PHE A 39 8.38 -4.71 -56.38
CA PHE A 39 7.06 -5.19 -56.02
C PHE A 39 6.21 -5.49 -57.24
N ASP A 40 6.23 -4.68 -58.30
CA ASP A 40 5.46 -4.89 -59.53
C ASP A 40 5.84 -6.20 -60.22
N ARG A 41 7.16 -6.48 -60.29
CA ARG A 41 7.71 -7.76 -60.78
C ARG A 41 7.22 -8.98 -59.98
N CYS A 42 6.87 -8.78 -58.70
CA CYS A 42 6.28 -9.81 -57.83
C CYS A 42 4.74 -9.72 -57.74
N ALA A 43 4.13 -8.58 -58.11
CA ALA A 43 2.74 -8.21 -57.83
C ALA A 43 1.75 -8.91 -58.74
N GLY A 44 2.20 -9.47 -59.87
CA GLY A 44 1.36 -10.18 -60.82
C GLY A 44 0.42 -11.22 -60.20
N TYR A 45 0.77 -11.79 -59.03
CA TYR A 45 -0.11 -12.75 -58.33
C TYR A 45 -0.18 -12.62 -56.80
N VAL A 46 0.72 -11.86 -56.16
CA VAL A 46 1.03 -12.04 -54.72
C VAL A 46 0.69 -10.80 -53.89
N ALA A 47 1.34 -9.65 -54.13
CA ALA A 47 1.12 -8.43 -53.36
C ALA A 47 0.10 -7.50 -54.03
N ARG A 48 -0.76 -6.84 -53.24
CA ARG A 48 -1.78 -5.91 -53.75
C ARG A 48 -1.92 -4.67 -52.86
N GLU A 49 -2.43 -3.59 -53.44
CA GLU A 49 -2.85 -2.41 -52.67
C GLU A 49 -3.89 -2.79 -51.62
N GLY A 50 -3.83 -2.14 -50.45
CA GLY A 50 -4.67 -2.44 -49.30
C GLY A 50 -4.19 -3.59 -48.42
N MET A 51 -3.18 -4.38 -48.82
CA MET A 51 -2.57 -5.38 -47.93
C MET A 51 -1.87 -4.71 -46.75
N ARG A 52 -1.97 -5.31 -45.57
CA ARG A 52 -1.25 -4.85 -44.38
C ARG A 52 0.18 -5.39 -44.39
N VAL A 53 1.15 -4.53 -44.06
CA VAL A 53 2.54 -4.91 -43.83
C VAL A 53 2.71 -5.22 -42.35
N LEU A 54 3.13 -6.45 -42.03
CA LEU A 54 3.39 -6.88 -40.66
C LEU A 54 4.86 -6.80 -40.30
N ARG A 55 5.75 -7.19 -41.24
CA ARG A 55 7.20 -7.13 -41.04
C ARG A 55 7.92 -6.67 -42.30
N ILE A 56 9.05 -6.00 -42.10
CA ILE A 56 10.04 -5.67 -43.14
C ILE A 56 11.41 -6.10 -42.62
N ALA A 57 12.16 -6.89 -43.39
CA ALA A 57 13.45 -7.45 -42.98
C ALA A 57 13.40 -8.16 -41.61
N ASN A 58 12.32 -8.93 -41.38
CA ASN A 58 11.99 -9.60 -40.12
C ASN A 58 11.66 -8.69 -38.93
N ILE A 59 11.63 -7.36 -39.11
CA ILE A 59 11.32 -6.38 -38.06
C ILE A 59 9.80 -6.09 -38.06
N PRO A 60 9.08 -6.23 -36.93
CA PRO A 60 7.67 -5.83 -36.81
C PRO A 60 7.49 -4.32 -37.06
N VAL A 61 6.50 -3.93 -37.85
CA VAL A 61 6.33 -2.52 -38.27
C VAL A 61 5.16 -1.77 -37.61
N ASP A 62 4.41 -2.43 -36.72
CA ASP A 62 3.31 -1.76 -36.02
C ASP A 62 3.83 -0.58 -35.19
N GLY A 63 3.19 0.59 -35.33
CA GLY A 63 3.56 1.83 -34.64
C GLY A 63 4.82 2.54 -35.16
N MET A 64 5.48 2.01 -36.20
CA MET A 64 6.64 2.68 -36.80
C MET A 64 6.23 3.88 -37.65
N HIS A 65 7.03 4.96 -37.56
CA HIS A 65 6.90 6.12 -38.44
C HIS A 65 7.30 5.77 -39.88
N GLU A 66 6.68 6.42 -40.88
CA GLU A 66 6.93 6.14 -42.30
C GLU A 66 8.40 6.33 -42.69
N ASP A 67 9.09 7.32 -42.12
CA ASP A 67 10.51 7.58 -42.38
C ASP A 67 11.42 6.40 -41.98
N ASN A 68 11.16 5.79 -40.82
CA ASN A 68 11.93 4.63 -40.34
C ASN A 68 11.72 3.42 -41.26
N LEU A 69 10.50 3.26 -41.80
CA LEU A 69 10.21 2.18 -42.76
C LEU A 69 10.96 2.40 -44.07
N LEU A 70 10.97 3.63 -44.57
CA LEU A 70 11.74 4.00 -45.76
C LEU A 70 13.23 3.80 -45.54
N GLU A 71 13.76 4.13 -44.36
CA GLU A 71 15.16 3.88 -44.00
C GLU A 71 15.51 2.39 -44.04
N ILE A 72 14.68 1.52 -43.44
CA ILE A 72 14.85 0.05 -43.50
C ILE A 72 14.85 -0.44 -44.96
N ILE A 73 13.87 0.01 -45.76
CA ILE A 73 13.74 -0.40 -47.17
C ILE A 73 14.92 0.09 -48.00
N ASN A 74 15.37 1.33 -47.80
CA ASN A 74 16.43 1.95 -48.60
C ASN A 74 17.82 1.42 -48.23
N ARG A 75 18.06 1.10 -46.95
CA ARG A 75 19.33 0.51 -46.51
C ARG A 75 19.51 -0.94 -46.92
N ALA A 76 18.42 -1.67 -47.13
CA ALA A 76 18.50 -3.07 -47.52
C ALA A 76 19.19 -3.23 -48.89
N SER A 77 20.19 -4.11 -48.93
CA SER A 77 20.80 -4.69 -50.14
C SER A 77 20.65 -6.21 -50.11
N GLY A 78 20.52 -6.85 -51.27
CA GLY A 78 20.25 -8.29 -51.37
C GLY A 78 18.78 -8.60 -51.07
N LYS A 79 18.52 -9.61 -50.24
CA LYS A 79 17.15 -10.10 -49.98
C LYS A 79 16.41 -9.21 -48.99
N LEU A 80 15.38 -8.51 -49.48
CA LEU A 80 14.46 -7.72 -48.67
C LEU A 80 13.12 -8.47 -48.54
N LYS A 81 12.83 -8.92 -47.32
CA LYS A 81 11.63 -9.70 -47.01
C LYS A 81 10.52 -8.81 -46.47
N PHE A 82 9.30 -9.01 -46.96
CA PHE A 82 8.07 -8.47 -46.41
C PHE A 82 7.18 -9.61 -45.94
N LEU A 83 6.51 -9.43 -44.81
CA LEU A 83 5.40 -10.28 -44.40
C LEU A 83 4.11 -9.48 -44.53
N LEU A 84 3.25 -9.88 -45.46
CA LEU A 84 2.00 -9.21 -45.76
C LEU A 84 0.81 -9.99 -45.19
N ALA A 85 -0.27 -9.28 -44.89
CA ALA A 85 -1.56 -9.87 -44.53
C ALA A 85 -2.69 -9.32 -45.41
N TYR A 86 -3.60 -10.20 -45.80
CA TYR A 86 -4.77 -9.89 -46.61
C TYR A 86 -6.06 -10.44 -45.97
N GLY A 87 -7.14 -9.66 -46.03
CA GLY A 87 -8.44 -10.00 -45.48
C GLY A 87 -9.31 -8.77 -45.27
N PRO A 88 -10.52 -8.94 -44.70
CA PRO A 88 -11.36 -7.82 -44.30
C PRO A 88 -10.60 -6.86 -43.39
N GLU A 89 -10.74 -5.54 -43.61
CA GLU A 89 -9.99 -4.53 -42.87
C GLU A 89 -10.17 -4.65 -41.34
N LYS A 90 -11.37 -5.02 -40.89
CA LYS A 90 -11.65 -5.27 -39.47
C LYS A 90 -10.77 -6.38 -38.90
N GLU A 91 -10.61 -7.49 -39.61
CA GLU A 91 -9.71 -8.57 -39.19
C GLU A 91 -8.26 -8.10 -39.24
N LEU A 92 -7.86 -7.38 -40.30
CA LEU A 92 -6.50 -6.89 -40.42
C LEU A 92 -6.10 -5.95 -39.28
N ARG A 93 -7.03 -5.35 -38.54
CA ARG A 93 -6.72 -4.50 -37.38
C ARG A 93 -6.63 -5.26 -36.05
N THR A 94 -7.06 -6.54 -35.99
CA THR A 94 -7.01 -7.32 -34.73
C THR A 94 -5.69 -8.04 -34.52
N VAL A 95 -4.96 -8.36 -35.58
CA VAL A 95 -3.66 -9.02 -35.49
C VAL A 95 -2.59 -8.03 -35.06
N LYS A 96 -1.70 -8.39 -34.14
CA LYS A 96 -0.50 -7.57 -33.87
C LYS A 96 0.68 -8.18 -34.60
N ALA A 97 1.48 -7.36 -35.26
CA ALA A 97 2.66 -7.80 -36.00
C ALA A 97 3.64 -8.60 -35.13
N LYS A 98 3.74 -8.23 -33.84
CA LYS A 98 4.58 -8.92 -32.85
C LYS A 98 4.10 -10.34 -32.54
N ASP A 99 2.80 -10.61 -32.68
CA ASP A 99 2.21 -11.92 -32.40
C ASP A 99 2.40 -12.88 -33.60
N ILE A 100 2.83 -12.37 -34.75
CA ILE A 100 3.09 -13.19 -35.94
C ILE A 100 4.56 -13.57 -35.98
N ILE A 101 4.79 -14.86 -35.93
CA ILE A 101 6.08 -15.53 -35.99
C ILE A 101 6.32 -15.98 -37.42
N GLU A 102 7.54 -15.77 -37.90
CA GLU A 102 8.00 -16.27 -39.18
C GLU A 102 9.33 -17.00 -39.01
N ILE A 103 9.39 -18.27 -39.42
CA ILE A 103 10.53 -19.14 -39.18
C ILE A 103 10.84 -19.94 -40.43
N THR A 104 12.06 -19.79 -40.95
CA THR A 104 12.56 -20.64 -42.04
C THR A 104 13.41 -21.76 -41.46
N VAL A 105 13.01 -23.00 -41.67
CA VAL A 105 13.75 -24.20 -41.25
C VAL A 105 14.15 -25.03 -42.45
N LYS A 106 15.33 -25.68 -42.38
CA LYS A 106 15.75 -26.68 -43.37
C LYS A 106 15.32 -28.07 -42.90
N LYS A 107 14.57 -28.79 -43.73
CA LYS A 107 14.18 -30.16 -43.43
C LYS A 107 15.42 -31.05 -43.33
N PRO A 108 15.61 -31.83 -42.24
CA PRO A 108 16.77 -32.68 -42.12
C PRO A 108 16.72 -33.84 -43.13
N LYS A 109 17.88 -34.46 -43.40
CA LYS A 109 17.99 -35.58 -44.34
C LYS A 109 17.20 -36.82 -43.91
N ASP A 110 16.91 -36.95 -42.62
CA ASP A 110 16.05 -37.99 -42.04
C ASP A 110 14.56 -37.87 -42.46
N GLY A 111 14.22 -36.79 -43.16
CA GLY A 111 12.96 -36.62 -43.86
C GLY A 111 11.79 -36.16 -42.99
N LYS A 112 12.00 -35.76 -41.73
CA LYS A 112 10.90 -35.31 -40.86
C LYS A 112 11.20 -34.01 -40.13
N PHE A 113 10.20 -33.15 -40.09
CA PHE A 113 10.20 -31.92 -39.29
C PHE A 113 10.10 -32.14 -37.78
N LYS A 114 9.75 -33.37 -37.35
CA LYS A 114 9.56 -33.73 -35.93
C LYS A 114 8.64 -32.76 -35.16
N LEU A 115 7.65 -32.20 -35.85
CA LEU A 115 6.64 -31.29 -35.35
C LEU A 115 5.28 -32.02 -35.26
N SER A 116 4.64 -32.01 -34.09
CA SER A 116 3.27 -32.52 -33.93
C SER A 116 2.29 -31.36 -33.86
N ILE A 117 1.17 -31.52 -34.57
CA ILE A 117 0.11 -30.52 -34.68
C ILE A 117 -1.25 -31.16 -34.44
N ALA A 118 -2.19 -30.42 -33.87
CA ALA A 118 -3.58 -30.82 -33.69
C ALA A 118 -4.51 -29.61 -33.75
N GLY A 119 -5.80 -29.84 -33.99
CA GLY A 119 -6.81 -28.80 -34.06
C GLY A 119 -7.73 -28.95 -35.26
N PHE A 120 -8.59 -27.96 -35.44
CA PHE A 120 -9.56 -27.87 -36.52
C PHE A 120 -9.14 -26.78 -37.53
N PRO A 121 -9.69 -26.76 -38.76
CA PRO A 121 -9.38 -25.74 -39.75
C PRO A 121 -9.48 -24.32 -39.17
N GLY A 122 -8.44 -23.52 -39.38
CA GLY A 122 -8.34 -22.15 -38.85
C GLY A 122 -7.72 -22.04 -37.46
N ASN A 123 -7.54 -23.18 -36.77
CA ASN A 123 -6.94 -23.23 -35.44
C ASN A 123 -6.11 -24.51 -35.23
N VAL A 124 -5.13 -24.72 -36.11
CA VAL A 124 -4.20 -25.85 -35.99
C VAL A 124 -3.00 -25.41 -35.16
N CYS A 125 -2.87 -25.99 -33.98
CA CYS A 125 -1.84 -25.62 -33.01
C CYS A 125 -0.69 -26.62 -32.98
N VAL A 126 0.50 -26.13 -32.63
CA VAL A 126 1.67 -26.96 -32.32
C VAL A 126 1.44 -27.65 -30.98
N THR A 127 1.45 -28.99 -30.94
CA THR A 127 1.26 -29.76 -29.71
C THR A 127 2.53 -30.34 -29.14
N LYS A 128 3.56 -30.52 -29.98
CA LYS A 128 4.87 -31.03 -29.56
C LYS A 128 5.96 -30.63 -30.55
N ILE A 129 7.09 -30.19 -30.03
CA ILE A 129 8.36 -30.04 -30.76
C ILE A 129 9.30 -31.11 -30.18
N ALA A 130 9.76 -32.07 -30.98
CA ALA A 130 10.65 -33.11 -30.47
C ALA A 130 12.10 -32.62 -30.36
N GLU A 131 12.90 -33.26 -29.51
CA GLU A 131 14.34 -33.03 -29.40
C GLU A 131 15.06 -33.39 -30.72
N GLY A 132 16.06 -32.59 -31.08
CA GLY A 132 16.74 -32.63 -32.37
C GLY A 132 15.83 -32.27 -33.56
N SER A 133 14.76 -31.52 -33.32
CA SER A 133 13.90 -30.94 -34.35
C SER A 133 14.54 -29.68 -34.90
N PRO A 134 14.36 -29.36 -36.20
CA PRO A 134 14.80 -28.07 -36.73
C PRO A 134 14.08 -26.86 -36.11
N PHE A 135 13.01 -27.09 -35.32
CA PHE A 135 12.29 -26.05 -34.59
C PHE A 135 12.77 -25.85 -33.14
N GLU A 136 13.60 -26.75 -32.61
CA GLU A 136 13.99 -26.75 -31.19
C GLU A 136 14.61 -25.41 -30.77
N ASP A 137 15.53 -24.89 -31.58
CA ASP A 137 16.23 -23.63 -31.33
C ASP A 137 15.54 -22.40 -31.95
N THR A 138 14.30 -22.55 -32.41
CA THR A 138 13.55 -21.45 -33.05
C THR A 138 12.67 -20.73 -32.03
N VAL A 139 11.95 -19.69 -32.47
CA VAL A 139 10.96 -19.00 -31.63
C VAL A 139 9.58 -19.69 -31.62
N LEU A 140 9.40 -20.81 -32.34
CA LEU A 140 8.14 -21.56 -32.32
C LEU A 140 7.96 -22.22 -30.97
N ARG A 141 6.74 -22.19 -30.43
CA ARG A 141 6.42 -22.79 -29.13
C ARG A 141 5.26 -23.76 -29.24
N ILE A 142 5.18 -24.67 -28.27
CA ILE A 142 3.98 -25.50 -28.08
C ILE A 142 2.83 -24.58 -27.70
N GLY A 143 1.70 -24.73 -28.38
CA GLY A 143 0.53 -23.88 -28.26
C GLY A 143 0.30 -23.00 -29.47
N ASP A 144 1.35 -22.55 -30.18
CA ASP A 144 1.25 -21.60 -31.30
C ASP A 144 0.35 -22.11 -32.43
N THR A 145 -0.44 -21.20 -33.02
CA THR A 145 -1.29 -21.52 -34.19
C THR A 145 -0.43 -21.49 -35.45
N LEU A 146 -0.36 -22.58 -36.21
CA LEU A 146 0.19 -22.51 -37.56
C LEU A 146 -0.81 -21.86 -38.52
N LEU A 147 -0.37 -20.81 -39.20
CA LEU A 147 -1.18 -20.05 -40.15
C LEU A 147 -0.89 -20.45 -41.59
N GLY A 148 0.34 -20.89 -41.88
CA GLY A 148 0.73 -21.32 -43.22
C GLY A 148 2.19 -21.75 -43.30
N ALA A 149 2.58 -22.20 -44.48
CA ALA A 149 3.96 -22.48 -44.83
C ALA A 149 4.22 -22.10 -46.30
N ASP A 150 5.31 -21.37 -46.54
CA ASP A 150 5.66 -20.77 -47.83
C ASP A 150 4.48 -19.98 -48.42
N THR A 151 3.90 -20.46 -49.53
CA THR A 151 2.73 -19.85 -50.18
C THR A 151 1.42 -20.56 -49.83
N ILE A 152 1.45 -21.59 -48.99
CA ILE A 152 0.28 -22.40 -48.63
C ILE A 152 -0.35 -21.87 -47.34
N ASP A 153 -1.63 -21.53 -47.46
CA ASP A 153 -2.48 -21.09 -46.36
C ASP A 153 -3.10 -22.29 -45.63
N PHE A 154 -2.92 -22.36 -44.31
CA PHE A 154 -3.47 -23.43 -43.48
C PHE A 154 -4.82 -23.08 -42.85
N SER A 155 -5.34 -21.86 -43.05
CA SER A 155 -6.57 -21.38 -42.41
C SER A 155 -7.81 -22.22 -42.72
N SER A 156 -7.85 -22.93 -43.85
CA SER A 156 -8.93 -23.83 -44.23
C SER A 156 -8.53 -25.31 -44.25
N MET A 157 -7.31 -25.64 -43.82
CA MET A 157 -6.79 -27.01 -43.89
C MET A 157 -7.00 -27.76 -42.57
N HIS A 158 -7.42 -29.02 -42.68
CA HIS A 158 -7.45 -29.93 -41.54
C HIS A 158 -6.02 -30.36 -41.15
N ALA A 159 -5.78 -30.66 -39.87
CA ALA A 159 -4.47 -31.05 -39.37
C ALA A 159 -3.87 -32.26 -40.11
N SER A 160 -4.70 -33.16 -40.64
CA SER A 160 -4.28 -34.29 -41.48
C SER A 160 -3.62 -33.86 -42.79
N HIS A 161 -4.22 -32.90 -43.51
CA HIS A 161 -3.66 -32.40 -44.78
C HIS A 161 -2.37 -31.62 -44.56
N ILE A 162 -2.30 -30.83 -43.48
CA ILE A 162 -1.06 -30.12 -43.12
C ILE A 162 0.05 -31.13 -42.83
N ARG A 163 -0.22 -32.22 -42.09
CA ARG A 163 0.78 -33.29 -41.87
C ARG A 163 1.27 -33.91 -43.17
N GLU A 164 0.39 -34.11 -44.15
CA GLU A 164 0.79 -34.66 -45.45
C GLU A 164 1.69 -33.68 -46.21
N PHE A 165 1.32 -32.40 -46.26
CA PHE A 165 2.18 -31.34 -46.80
C PHE A 165 3.57 -31.35 -46.13
N LEU A 166 3.64 -31.48 -44.81
CA LEU A 166 4.92 -31.51 -44.08
C LEU A 166 5.78 -32.74 -44.41
N LYS A 167 5.17 -33.87 -44.78
CA LYS A 167 5.90 -35.05 -45.25
C LYS A 167 6.48 -34.83 -46.64
N GLU A 168 5.73 -34.20 -47.53
CA GLU A 168 6.12 -33.97 -48.94
C GLU A 168 7.09 -32.80 -49.11
N ALA A 169 6.99 -31.77 -48.27
CA ALA A 169 7.84 -30.60 -48.36
C ALA A 169 9.33 -30.99 -48.28
N SER A 170 10.17 -30.36 -49.09
CA SER A 170 11.60 -30.64 -49.17
C SER A 170 12.40 -29.34 -49.13
N GLY A 171 13.68 -29.41 -48.76
CA GLY A 171 14.53 -28.22 -48.67
C GLY A 171 14.20 -27.33 -47.47
N SER A 172 14.21 -26.01 -47.71
CA SER A 172 13.92 -24.99 -46.70
C SER A 172 12.47 -24.54 -46.82
N VAL A 173 11.75 -24.57 -45.70
CA VAL A 173 10.32 -24.20 -45.62
C VAL A 173 10.17 -23.05 -44.62
N THR A 174 9.43 -22.02 -45.01
CA THR A 174 9.13 -20.86 -44.17
C THR A 174 7.75 -21.00 -43.56
N PHE A 175 7.69 -21.23 -42.26
CA PHE A 175 6.47 -21.31 -41.48
C PHE A 175 6.03 -19.93 -41.03
N ILE A 176 4.71 -19.70 -41.09
CA ILE A 176 4.07 -18.55 -40.48
C ILE A 176 3.18 -19.10 -39.37
N ALA A 177 3.40 -18.61 -38.15
CA ALA A 177 2.63 -18.97 -36.98
C ALA A 177 2.13 -17.72 -36.28
N ARG A 178 1.00 -17.83 -35.57
CA ARG A 178 0.58 -16.86 -34.58
C ARG A 178 0.99 -17.40 -33.23
N SER A 179 1.80 -16.62 -32.52
CA SER A 179 2.10 -16.90 -31.13
C SER A 179 0.79 -16.97 -30.35
N ASN A 180 0.50 -18.15 -29.82
CA ASN A 180 -0.59 -18.34 -28.89
C ASN A 180 -0.06 -18.36 -27.46
N GLU A 181 1.21 -18.00 -27.25
CA GLU A 181 1.68 -17.75 -25.90
C GLU A 181 0.63 -16.84 -25.25
N PRO A 182 -0.04 -17.29 -24.16
CA PRO A 182 -0.45 -16.29 -23.18
C PRO A 182 0.87 -15.63 -22.87
N THR A 183 1.08 -14.39 -23.36
CA THR A 183 2.28 -13.57 -23.17
C THR A 183 2.98 -14.12 -21.96
N VAL A 184 4.12 -14.83 -22.12
CA VAL A 184 4.83 -15.51 -21.01
C VAL A 184 4.56 -14.66 -19.80
N PRO A 185 3.80 -15.15 -18.78
CA PRO A 185 3.29 -14.25 -17.75
C PRO A 185 4.49 -13.44 -17.34
N SER A 186 4.37 -12.11 -17.47
CA SER A 186 5.55 -11.22 -17.41
C SER A 186 6.39 -11.51 -16.17
N MET A 187 5.75 -12.15 -15.19
CA MET A 187 6.32 -12.72 -13.99
C MET A 187 5.97 -14.21 -13.85
N ALA A 188 6.95 -15.02 -13.49
CA ALA A 188 6.76 -16.32 -12.87
C ALA A 188 6.23 -16.16 -11.44
N ALA A 189 5.15 -16.85 -11.09
CA ALA A 189 4.58 -16.84 -9.74
C ALA A 189 5.11 -17.99 -8.89
N PHE A 190 5.64 -17.68 -7.71
CA PHE A 190 6.09 -18.61 -6.69
C PHE A 190 5.27 -18.41 -5.43
N ARG A 191 4.84 -19.48 -4.77
CA ARG A 191 4.18 -19.43 -3.48
C ARG A 191 5.12 -19.95 -2.40
N VAL A 192 5.52 -19.09 -1.47
CA VAL A 192 6.27 -19.46 -0.27
C VAL A 192 5.29 -19.37 0.90
N GLU A 193 4.94 -20.51 1.48
CA GLU A 193 3.88 -20.61 2.49
C GLU A 193 2.55 -19.98 2.01
N ASN A 194 2.12 -18.89 2.67
CA ASN A 194 0.88 -18.17 2.38
C ASN A 194 1.07 -16.94 1.47
N GLN A 195 2.30 -16.64 1.02
CA GLN A 195 2.60 -15.47 0.19
C GLN A 195 2.98 -15.86 -1.24
N VAL A 196 2.51 -15.08 -2.23
CA VAL A 196 2.86 -15.25 -3.65
C VAL A 196 3.84 -14.16 -4.08
N PHE A 197 4.93 -14.58 -4.70
CA PHE A 197 5.99 -13.74 -5.25
C PHE A 197 6.01 -13.86 -6.76
N GLU A 198 6.00 -12.73 -7.43
CA GLU A 198 6.10 -12.63 -8.88
C GLU A 198 7.53 -12.21 -9.26
N ILE A 199 8.20 -13.02 -10.08
CA ILE A 199 9.60 -12.85 -10.46
C ILE A 199 9.73 -12.87 -11.98
N ASP A 200 10.43 -11.90 -12.55
CA ASP A 200 10.75 -11.88 -13.97
C ASP A 200 11.55 -13.14 -14.37
N PRO A 201 11.11 -13.91 -15.39
CA PRO A 201 11.83 -15.07 -15.89
C PRO A 201 13.32 -14.84 -16.18
N HIS A 202 13.70 -13.64 -16.64
CA HIS A 202 15.12 -13.33 -16.91
C HIS A 202 15.99 -13.40 -15.64
N ILE A 203 15.45 -13.04 -14.47
CA ILE A 203 16.16 -13.13 -13.19
C ILE A 203 16.42 -14.60 -12.85
N ILE A 204 15.46 -15.48 -13.14
CA ILE A 204 15.56 -16.92 -12.90
C ILE A 204 16.57 -17.56 -13.85
N ASP A 205 16.49 -17.19 -15.13
CA ASP A 205 17.37 -17.68 -16.20
C ASP A 205 18.84 -17.27 -16.00
N SER A 206 19.09 -16.21 -15.22
CA SER A 206 20.44 -15.78 -14.84
C SER A 206 21.16 -16.77 -13.89
N PHE A 207 20.45 -17.78 -13.36
CA PHE A 207 21.00 -18.74 -12.39
C PHE A 207 20.69 -20.22 -12.73
N PRO A 208 20.92 -20.70 -13.97
CA PRO A 208 20.30 -21.91 -14.54
C PRO A 208 20.59 -23.23 -13.82
N GLU A 209 21.62 -23.29 -12.97
CA GLU A 209 22.03 -24.50 -12.24
C GLU A 209 21.30 -24.70 -10.90
N ARG A 210 20.32 -23.86 -10.56
CA ARG A 210 19.74 -23.80 -9.20
C ARG A 210 18.31 -24.36 -9.11
N VAL A 211 17.81 -24.56 -7.88
CA VAL A 211 16.50 -25.20 -7.60
C VAL A 211 15.34 -24.38 -8.18
N LEU A 212 15.43 -23.05 -8.08
CA LEU A 212 14.45 -22.13 -8.67
C LEU A 212 14.33 -22.34 -10.20
N PRO A 213 15.41 -22.36 -10.99
CA PRO A 213 15.40 -22.67 -12.42
C PRO A 213 15.51 -24.15 -12.80
N SER A 214 15.29 -25.12 -11.89
CA SER A 214 15.36 -26.52 -12.32
C SER A 214 14.47 -26.74 -13.55
N ARG A 215 14.93 -27.46 -14.58
CA ARG A 215 14.21 -27.65 -15.86
C ARG A 215 12.75 -28.10 -15.67
N SER A 216 12.44 -28.73 -14.54
CA SER A 216 11.11 -29.08 -14.04
C SER A 216 10.24 -27.89 -13.62
N CYS A 217 10.81 -26.83 -13.04
CA CYS A 217 10.17 -25.56 -12.71
C CYS A 217 9.98 -24.68 -13.96
N LEU A 218 10.93 -24.67 -14.90
CA LEU A 218 10.83 -23.89 -16.15
C LEU A 218 9.64 -24.31 -17.03
N LYS A 219 9.38 -25.62 -17.15
CA LYS A 219 8.17 -26.13 -17.82
C LYS A 219 6.86 -25.73 -17.13
N ARG A 220 6.92 -25.27 -15.86
CA ARG A 220 5.77 -24.90 -15.04
C ARG A 220 5.48 -23.40 -15.00
N TYR A 221 6.37 -22.52 -15.48
CA TYR A 221 6.07 -21.08 -15.56
C TYR A 221 4.93 -20.76 -16.53
N SER A 222 4.63 -21.68 -17.45
CA SER A 222 3.45 -21.60 -18.32
C SER A 222 2.16 -22.10 -17.64
N THR A 223 2.19 -22.51 -16.37
CA THR A 223 0.98 -22.99 -15.68
C THR A 223 0.30 -21.86 -14.92
N SER A 224 -1.03 -21.82 -14.94
CA SER A 224 -1.85 -20.80 -14.26
C SER A 224 -1.78 -20.84 -12.73
N LYS A 225 -0.93 -21.69 -12.14
CA LYS A 225 -0.82 -21.89 -10.69
C LYS A 225 0.61 -21.57 -10.21
N PRO A 226 0.78 -20.81 -9.12
CA PRO A 226 2.10 -20.53 -8.56
C PRO A 226 2.87 -21.79 -8.17
N VAL A 227 4.17 -21.80 -8.42
CA VAL A 227 5.08 -22.87 -8.01
C VAL A 227 5.28 -22.81 -6.49
N ARG A 228 4.94 -23.87 -5.75
CA ARG A 228 5.14 -23.91 -4.30
C ARG A 228 6.62 -24.11 -3.96
N LEU A 229 7.10 -23.33 -3.01
CA LEU A 229 8.44 -23.39 -2.43
C LEU A 229 8.31 -23.42 -0.90
N ASP A 230 9.18 -24.18 -0.26
CA ASP A 230 9.31 -24.16 1.20
C ASP A 230 10.21 -22.98 1.60
N GLY A 231 9.96 -22.37 2.77
CA GLY A 231 10.83 -21.32 3.33
C GLY A 231 10.07 -20.20 4.05
N ASP A 232 10.81 -19.23 4.58
CA ASP A 232 10.22 -18.06 5.22
C ASP A 232 9.93 -16.97 4.15
N PRO A 233 8.65 -16.57 3.95
CA PRO A 233 8.30 -15.57 2.95
C PRO A 233 8.97 -14.21 3.22
N SER A 234 9.24 -13.85 4.48
CA SER A 234 9.92 -12.60 4.84
C SER A 234 11.38 -12.60 4.37
N ARG A 235 12.05 -13.77 4.36
CA ARG A 235 13.44 -13.91 3.90
C ARG A 235 13.53 -14.12 2.39
N PHE A 236 12.53 -14.77 1.79
CA PHE A 236 12.49 -15.00 0.35
C PHE A 236 12.49 -13.70 -0.47
N HIS A 237 11.85 -12.64 0.02
CA HIS A 237 11.92 -11.31 -0.61
C HIS A 237 13.37 -10.84 -0.84
N TYR A 238 14.23 -10.99 0.17
CA TYR A 238 15.63 -10.60 0.12
C TYR A 238 16.47 -11.52 -0.78
N ILE A 239 16.05 -12.77 -0.95
CA ILE A 239 16.67 -13.69 -1.93
C ILE A 239 16.41 -13.18 -3.34
N ILE A 240 15.18 -12.77 -3.66
CA ILE A 240 14.83 -12.18 -4.95
C ILE A 240 15.63 -10.89 -5.18
N GLU A 241 15.75 -10.04 -4.16
CA GLU A 241 16.54 -8.81 -4.26
C GLU A 241 18.03 -9.09 -4.52
N TRP A 242 18.60 -10.07 -3.81
CA TRP A 242 19.97 -10.52 -4.04
C TRP A 242 20.14 -11.08 -5.46
N MET A 243 19.19 -11.88 -5.97
CA MET A 243 19.22 -12.39 -7.35
C MET A 243 19.21 -11.26 -8.39
N ARG A 244 18.48 -10.16 -8.12
CA ARG A 244 18.40 -9.00 -9.02
C ARG A 244 19.69 -8.16 -9.03
N LYS A 245 20.28 -7.95 -7.86
CA LYS A 245 21.33 -6.94 -7.67
C LYS A 245 22.72 -7.53 -7.45
N GLY A 246 22.82 -8.84 -7.19
CA GLY A 246 24.04 -9.50 -6.73
C GLY A 246 24.48 -9.10 -5.31
N ARG A 247 23.70 -8.27 -4.62
CA ARG A 247 23.93 -7.81 -3.25
C ARG A 247 22.61 -7.49 -2.56
N VAL A 248 22.57 -7.63 -1.24
CA VAL A 248 21.38 -7.32 -0.45
C VAL A 248 21.76 -6.78 0.92
N ARG A 249 20.93 -5.87 1.44
CA ARG A 249 21.04 -5.36 2.79
C ARG A 249 19.94 -5.96 3.65
N LEU A 250 20.32 -6.82 4.58
CA LEU A 250 19.37 -7.49 5.46
C LEU A 250 18.93 -6.55 6.59
N PRO A 251 17.65 -6.59 6.99
CA PRO A 251 17.20 -5.92 8.21
C PRO A 251 17.83 -6.56 9.45
N ALA A 252 17.85 -5.83 10.56
CA ALA A 252 18.57 -6.25 11.78
C ALA A 252 18.02 -7.54 12.41
N ASN A 253 16.75 -7.88 12.17
CA ASN A 253 16.11 -9.10 12.64
C ASN A 253 16.51 -10.34 11.80
N ILE A 254 16.96 -10.17 10.55
CA ILE A 254 17.37 -11.31 9.72
C ILE A 254 18.87 -11.52 9.88
N SER A 255 19.23 -12.59 10.60
CA SER A 255 20.64 -12.96 10.74
C SER A 255 21.23 -13.36 9.37
N ARG A 256 22.45 -12.89 9.09
CA ARG A 256 23.19 -13.26 7.87
C ARG A 256 23.31 -14.79 7.72
N ARG A 257 23.46 -15.49 8.84
CA ARG A 257 23.55 -16.96 8.88
C ARG A 257 22.26 -17.64 8.38
N ASN A 258 21.09 -17.20 8.84
CA ASN A 258 19.82 -17.80 8.42
C ASN A 258 19.54 -17.51 6.94
N PHE A 259 19.85 -16.28 6.49
CA PHE A 259 19.70 -15.91 5.09
C PHE A 259 20.59 -16.75 4.16
N LEU A 260 21.84 -17.00 4.55
CA LEU A 260 22.74 -17.89 3.81
C LEU A 260 22.24 -19.35 3.75
N ALA A 261 21.65 -19.84 4.84
CA ALA A 261 21.06 -21.19 4.89
C ALA A 261 19.86 -21.31 3.92
N ASP A 262 18.97 -20.30 3.87
CA ASP A 262 17.86 -20.31 2.91
C ASP A 262 18.37 -20.28 1.46
N LEU A 263 19.39 -19.47 1.18
CA LEU A 263 20.02 -19.44 -0.14
C LEU A 263 20.56 -20.83 -0.54
N GLU A 264 21.17 -21.56 0.38
CA GLU A 264 21.62 -22.93 0.14
C GLU A 264 20.46 -23.88 -0.18
N VAL A 265 19.32 -23.77 0.51
CA VAL A 265 18.08 -24.55 0.23
C VAL A 265 17.61 -24.34 -1.21
N TYR A 266 17.71 -23.11 -1.74
CA TYR A 266 17.35 -22.81 -3.12
C TYR A 266 18.47 -23.13 -4.15
N GLY A 267 19.55 -23.80 -3.72
CA GLY A 267 20.66 -24.24 -4.56
C GLY A 267 21.72 -23.17 -4.81
N PHE A 268 21.73 -22.08 -4.06
CA PHE A 268 22.75 -21.04 -4.15
C PHE A 268 23.95 -21.43 -3.29
N GLN A 269 24.98 -22.00 -3.93
CA GLN A 269 26.23 -22.35 -3.27
C GLN A 269 27.30 -21.26 -3.50
N ARG A 270 28.26 -21.18 -2.57
CA ARG A 270 29.46 -20.30 -2.65
C ARG A 270 29.15 -18.81 -2.80
N ILE A 271 28.17 -18.32 -2.03
CA ILE A 271 27.83 -16.90 -2.03
C ILE A 271 28.89 -16.14 -1.25
N ASP A 272 29.41 -15.09 -1.86
CA ASP A 272 30.33 -14.19 -1.18
C ASP A 272 29.58 -13.44 -0.07
N SER A 273 30.00 -13.67 1.17
CA SER A 273 29.39 -13.06 2.35
C SER A 273 29.49 -11.54 2.37
N GLU A 274 30.42 -10.96 1.62
CA GLU A 274 30.57 -9.50 1.47
C GLU A 274 29.40 -8.88 0.68
N THR A 275 28.71 -9.68 -0.15
CA THR A 275 27.50 -9.22 -0.89
C THR A 275 26.27 -9.07 0.00
N ILE A 276 26.36 -9.46 1.28
CA ILE A 276 25.24 -9.45 2.23
C ILE A 276 25.56 -8.46 3.36
N GLU A 277 25.06 -7.24 3.25
CA GLU A 277 25.22 -6.22 4.29
C GLU A 277 24.22 -6.47 5.42
N SER A 278 24.69 -6.72 6.65
CA SER A 278 23.81 -6.77 7.80
C SER A 278 23.43 -5.36 8.23
N GLY A 279 22.13 -5.10 8.41
CA GLY A 279 21.64 -3.87 8.99
C GLY A 279 22.31 -3.61 10.35
N SER A 280 23.23 -2.64 10.37
CA SER A 280 23.98 -2.29 11.58
C SER A 280 23.06 -1.99 12.77
N LYS A 281 23.50 -2.40 13.98
CA LYS A 281 22.91 -2.12 15.29
C LYS A 281 22.59 -0.63 15.54
N THR A 282 23.07 0.28 14.70
CA THR A 282 22.83 1.73 14.78
C THR A 282 21.35 2.11 14.73
N VAL A 283 20.48 1.32 14.08
CA VAL A 283 19.03 1.58 14.06
C VAL A 283 18.41 1.37 15.45
N GLN A 284 18.87 0.40 16.24
CA GLN A 284 18.39 0.20 17.61
C GLN A 284 18.76 1.38 18.53
N ALA A 285 19.98 1.93 18.40
CA ALA A 285 20.43 3.06 19.21
C ALA A 285 19.66 4.36 18.89
N PHE A 286 19.32 4.60 17.61
CA PHE A 286 18.51 5.75 17.20
C PHE A 286 17.08 5.65 17.75
N ASN A 287 16.49 4.45 17.69
CA ASN A 287 15.11 4.21 18.14
C ASN A 287 14.96 4.38 19.66
N VAL A 288 15.91 3.88 20.46
CA VAL A 288 15.87 4.03 21.93
C VAL A 288 15.93 5.51 22.35
N LYS A 289 16.73 6.34 21.67
CA LYS A 289 16.83 7.78 21.97
C LYS A 289 15.54 8.52 21.60
N HIS A 290 14.94 8.16 20.46
CA HIS A 290 13.69 8.78 20.02
C HIS A 290 12.52 8.43 20.96
N VAL A 291 12.34 7.15 21.32
CA VAL A 291 11.28 6.73 22.25
C VAL A 291 11.43 7.41 23.62
N LYS A 292 12.64 7.46 24.18
CA LYS A 292 12.89 8.17 25.46
C LYS A 292 12.52 9.65 25.39
N SER A 293 12.86 10.33 24.29
CA SER A 293 12.51 11.74 24.12
C SER A 293 11.00 11.94 24.04
N THR A 294 10.27 11.06 23.36
CA THR A 294 8.82 11.21 23.21
C THR A 294 8.08 10.89 24.52
N MET A 295 8.51 9.86 25.26
CA MET A 295 7.96 9.57 26.59
C MET A 295 8.15 10.74 27.57
N SER A 296 9.32 11.41 27.53
CA SER A 296 9.58 12.58 28.38
C SER A 296 8.61 13.73 28.10
N LYS A 297 8.34 14.02 26.82
CA LYS A 297 7.39 15.07 26.42
C LYS A 297 5.95 14.77 26.86
N GLN A 298 5.56 13.50 26.82
CA GLN A 298 4.23 13.10 27.29
C GLN A 298 4.07 13.23 28.80
N GLN A 299 5.11 12.92 29.58
CA GLN A 299 5.08 13.12 31.03
C GLN A 299 4.95 14.60 31.40
N GLU A 300 5.59 15.49 30.65
CA GLU A 300 5.47 16.95 30.83
C GLU A 300 4.04 17.41 30.54
N HIS A 301 3.45 16.98 29.41
CA HIS A 301 2.08 17.32 29.07
C HIS A 301 1.04 16.76 30.06
N ILE A 302 1.25 15.57 30.62
CA ILE A 302 0.38 15.02 31.67
C ILE A 302 0.39 15.93 32.91
N LYS A 303 1.56 16.45 33.30
CA LYS A 303 1.66 17.36 34.46
C LYS A 303 0.92 18.68 34.22
N GLU A 304 1.04 19.25 33.03
CA GLU A 304 0.32 20.48 32.65
C GLU A 304 -1.21 20.29 32.75
N LEU A 305 -1.70 19.13 32.30
CA LEU A 305 -3.14 18.82 32.39
C LEU A 305 -3.60 18.58 33.84
N GLU A 306 -2.77 17.95 34.67
CA GLU A 306 -3.07 17.77 36.11
C GLU A 306 -3.13 19.11 36.86
N GLU A 307 -2.28 20.07 36.50
CA GLU A 307 -2.33 21.44 37.03
C GLU A 307 -3.63 22.15 36.62
N LEU A 308 -4.03 22.03 35.34
CA LEU A 308 -5.29 22.58 34.85
C LEU A 308 -6.52 21.95 35.52
N GLU A 309 -6.51 20.62 35.73
CA GLU A 309 -7.58 19.91 36.43
C GLU A 309 -7.76 20.46 37.85
N LYS A 310 -6.64 20.71 38.53
CA LYS A 310 -6.63 21.28 39.88
C LYS A 310 -7.22 22.70 39.88
N GLU A 311 -6.80 23.55 38.95
CA GLU A 311 -7.34 24.91 38.82
C GLU A 311 -8.85 24.93 38.55
N MET A 312 -9.33 24.08 37.62
CA MET A 312 -10.76 23.95 37.32
C MET A 312 -11.56 23.38 38.48
N SER A 313 -11.02 22.39 39.18
CA SER A 313 -11.66 21.79 40.37
C SER A 313 -11.80 22.83 41.48
N ASP A 314 -10.78 23.65 41.69
CA ASP A 314 -10.82 24.76 42.63
C ASP A 314 -11.89 25.80 42.22
N GLU A 315 -11.95 26.19 40.94
CA GLU A 315 -12.98 27.12 40.43
C GLU A 315 -14.42 26.59 40.67
N ILE A 316 -14.68 25.30 40.38
CA ILE A 316 -15.98 24.66 40.62
C ILE A 316 -16.30 24.65 42.12
N HIS A 317 -15.32 24.32 42.96
CA HIS A 317 -15.50 24.30 44.41
C HIS A 317 -15.90 25.70 44.93
N TYR A 318 -15.17 26.75 44.52
CA TYR A 318 -15.49 28.12 44.90
C TYR A 318 -16.83 28.59 44.34
N GLY A 319 -17.17 28.24 43.10
CA GLY A 319 -18.46 28.61 42.51
C GLY A 319 -19.66 27.90 43.15
N ARG A 320 -19.54 26.63 43.55
CA ARG A 320 -20.57 25.91 44.34
C ARG A 320 -20.77 26.54 45.71
N PHE A 321 -19.67 26.90 46.37
CA PHE A 321 -19.71 27.61 47.64
C PHE A 321 -20.45 28.95 47.49
N ALA A 322 -20.10 29.73 46.47
CA ALA A 322 -20.75 31.01 46.20
C ALA A 322 -22.23 30.88 45.79
N SER A 323 -22.62 29.86 44.99
CA SER A 323 -24.02 29.56 44.67
C SER A 323 -24.84 29.21 45.92
N THR A 324 -24.23 28.46 46.86
CA THR A 324 -24.86 28.10 48.13
C THR A 324 -25.08 29.33 49.01
N LEU A 325 -24.06 30.19 49.15
CA LEU A 325 -24.18 31.44 49.90
C LEU A 325 -25.24 32.37 49.30
N ALA A 326 -25.27 32.54 47.97
CA ALA A 326 -26.30 33.34 47.30
C ALA A 326 -27.71 32.78 47.56
N SER A 327 -27.86 31.45 47.56
CA SER A 327 -29.14 30.80 47.87
C SER A 327 -29.58 31.01 49.31
N ALA A 328 -28.65 30.96 50.27
CA ALA A 328 -28.93 31.19 51.68
C ALA A 328 -29.29 32.66 51.96
N ALA A 329 -28.54 33.61 51.38
CA ALA A 329 -28.86 35.04 51.44
C ALA A 329 -30.24 35.36 50.86
N PHE A 330 -30.56 34.76 49.71
CA PHE A 330 -31.87 34.92 49.09
C PHE A 330 -33.01 34.36 49.96
N ALA A 331 -32.80 33.21 50.61
CA ALA A 331 -33.78 32.65 51.53
C ALA A 331 -34.02 33.57 52.74
N GLU A 332 -32.96 34.14 53.31
CA GLU A 332 -33.07 35.07 54.45
C GLU A 332 -33.79 36.36 54.06
N MET A 333 -33.50 36.95 52.89
CA MET A 333 -34.21 38.11 52.33
C MET A 333 -35.71 37.90 52.15
N ILE A 334 -36.14 36.67 51.85
CA ILE A 334 -37.57 36.36 51.69
C ILE A 334 -38.29 36.28 53.05
N THR A 335 -37.56 35.90 54.10
CA THR A 335 -38.16 35.57 55.41
C THR A 335 -38.00 36.65 56.48
N GLY A 336 -37.10 37.62 56.28
CA GLY A 336 -36.84 38.69 57.24
C GLY A 336 -37.71 39.92 57.01
N ASP A 337 -38.33 40.43 58.07
CA ASP A 337 -39.03 41.74 58.11
C ASP A 337 -38.06 42.93 58.28
N ASP A 338 -36.74 42.69 58.27
CA ASP A 338 -35.71 43.67 58.61
C ASP A 338 -34.72 43.84 57.44
N ASP A 339 -34.44 45.08 57.03
CA ASP A 339 -33.63 45.43 55.84
C ASP A 339 -32.12 45.11 55.98
N SER A 340 -31.73 44.27 56.94
CA SER A 340 -30.33 43.91 57.19
C SER A 340 -30.11 42.39 57.17
N ILE A 341 -29.22 41.94 56.27
CA ILE A 341 -28.82 40.54 56.17
C ILE A 341 -27.58 40.31 57.03
N ASN A 342 -27.67 39.44 58.05
CA ASN A 342 -26.51 39.12 58.87
C ASN A 342 -25.67 38.02 58.22
N LEU A 343 -24.76 38.42 57.32
CA LEU A 343 -23.85 37.51 56.62
C LEU A 343 -22.97 36.66 57.56
N SER A 344 -22.74 37.07 58.81
CA SER A 344 -22.01 36.25 59.78
C SER A 344 -22.82 35.04 60.26
N ALA A 345 -24.16 35.15 60.30
CA ALA A 345 -25.05 34.05 60.63
C ALA A 345 -25.17 33.06 59.45
N ILE A 346 -25.32 33.60 58.22
CA ILE A 346 -25.34 32.84 56.96
C ILE A 346 -24.00 32.14 56.71
N GLY A 347 -22.89 32.85 56.93
CA GLY A 347 -21.55 32.31 56.80
C GLY A 347 -21.34 31.13 57.74
N LYS A 348 -21.72 31.25 59.02
CA LYS A 348 -21.60 30.16 60.00
C LYS A 348 -22.46 28.95 59.66
N SER A 349 -23.67 29.13 59.12
CA SER A 349 -24.54 28.03 58.72
C SER A 349 -24.09 27.39 57.40
N ALA A 350 -23.73 28.16 56.38
CA ALA A 350 -23.18 27.63 55.12
C ALA A 350 -21.82 26.92 55.31
N TRP A 351 -20.98 27.41 56.23
CA TRP A 351 -19.70 26.79 56.59
C TRP A 351 -19.87 25.44 57.29
N LYS A 352 -20.94 25.27 58.07
CA LYS A 352 -21.21 24.01 58.78
C LYS A 352 -21.57 22.85 57.84
N TYR A 353 -21.99 23.14 56.61
CA TYR A 353 -22.53 22.14 55.68
C TYR A 353 -21.59 21.75 54.52
N ASN A 354 -20.53 22.50 54.19
CA ASN A 354 -19.84 22.32 52.89
C ASN A 354 -18.30 22.30 52.86
N LEU A 355 -17.56 22.36 53.99
CA LEU A 355 -16.09 22.28 53.98
C LEU A 355 -15.55 21.19 54.91
N ARG A 356 -14.46 20.52 54.52
CA ARG A 356 -13.71 19.64 55.42
C ARG A 356 -12.97 20.50 56.47
N PRO A 357 -12.90 20.10 57.74
CA PRO A 357 -12.33 20.91 58.82
C PRO A 357 -10.90 21.46 58.58
N ASN A 358 -10.10 20.78 57.74
CA ASN A 358 -8.70 21.12 57.49
C ASN A 358 -8.51 22.16 56.37
N GLU A 359 -9.52 22.42 55.54
CA GLU A 359 -9.45 23.39 54.43
C GLU A 359 -9.81 24.81 54.90
N ALA A 360 -10.67 24.92 55.93
CA ALA A 360 -11.12 26.18 56.50
C ALA A 360 -9.99 26.97 57.21
N ALA A 361 -8.93 26.30 57.67
CA ALA A 361 -7.82 26.93 58.39
C ALA A 361 -6.79 27.63 57.46
N ASN A 362 -6.79 27.32 56.16
CA ASN A 362 -5.73 27.74 55.21
C ASN A 362 -6.19 28.77 54.18
N LEU A 363 -7.46 29.16 54.18
CA LEU A 363 -7.93 30.22 53.29
C LEU A 363 -7.68 31.58 53.94
N GLU A 364 -6.70 32.31 53.41
CA GLU A 364 -6.48 33.71 53.74
C GLU A 364 -7.78 34.50 53.53
N GLU A 365 -8.23 35.18 54.59
CA GLU A 365 -9.48 35.96 54.67
C GLU A 365 -9.66 36.89 53.45
N GLY A 366 -8.54 37.38 52.88
CA GLY A 366 -8.51 38.21 51.68
C GLY A 366 -8.88 37.51 50.36
N LYS A 367 -8.61 36.21 50.18
CA LYS A 367 -8.97 35.49 48.94
C LYS A 367 -10.47 35.19 48.88
N LEU A 368 -11.06 34.80 50.01
CA LEU A 368 -12.50 34.53 50.13
C LEU A 368 -13.33 35.80 49.99
N ALA A 369 -12.91 36.90 50.64
CA ALA A 369 -13.54 38.20 50.48
C ALA A 369 -13.47 38.68 49.02
N LYS A 370 -12.34 38.43 48.32
CA LYS A 370 -12.18 38.79 46.91
C LYS A 370 -13.02 37.92 45.98
N VAL A 371 -13.13 36.61 46.21
CA VAL A 371 -14.02 35.72 45.45
C VAL A 371 -15.47 36.14 45.66
N PHE A 372 -15.90 36.36 46.92
CA PHE A 372 -17.26 36.80 47.23
C PHE A 372 -17.56 38.18 46.63
N ALA A 373 -16.65 39.15 46.74
CA ALA A 373 -16.81 40.48 46.15
C ALA A 373 -16.83 40.45 44.62
N THR A 374 -15.97 39.66 43.98
CA THR A 374 -15.98 39.47 42.51
C THR A 374 -17.29 38.83 42.05
N TYR A 375 -17.83 37.92 42.87
CA TYR A 375 -19.09 37.26 42.60
C TYR A 375 -20.29 38.19 42.75
N MET A 376 -20.35 38.94 43.84
CA MET A 376 -21.42 39.93 44.07
C MET A 376 -21.36 41.05 43.03
N ALA A 377 -20.17 41.44 42.59
CA ALA A 377 -19.97 42.36 41.46
C ALA A 377 -20.51 41.77 40.14
N ALA A 378 -20.42 40.46 39.91
CA ALA A 378 -21.04 39.80 38.75
C ALA A 378 -22.58 39.79 38.79
N TYR A 379 -23.17 40.12 39.94
CA TYR A 379 -24.61 40.32 40.13
C TYR A 379 -24.99 41.82 40.12
N ASP A 380 -24.08 42.70 39.69
CA ASP A 380 -24.23 44.17 39.70
C ASP A 380 -24.49 44.77 41.09
N MET A 381 -24.14 44.07 42.17
CA MET A 381 -24.29 44.59 43.53
C MET A 381 -23.10 45.49 43.87
N ASN A 382 -23.36 46.78 44.08
CA ASN A 382 -22.32 47.77 44.34
C ASN A 382 -21.84 47.67 45.81
N ILE A 383 -20.74 46.96 46.04
CA ILE A 383 -20.15 46.81 47.38
C ILE A 383 -19.26 48.02 47.67
N GLN A 384 -19.64 48.86 48.65
CA GLN A 384 -18.84 50.04 49.01
C GLN A 384 -17.68 49.72 49.93
N HIS A 385 -17.90 48.88 50.95
CA HIS A 385 -16.85 48.49 51.90
C HIS A 385 -17.04 47.05 52.40
N VAL A 386 -15.93 46.31 52.43
CA VAL A 386 -15.79 45.04 53.15
C VAL A 386 -14.94 45.32 54.38
N ARG A 387 -15.54 45.24 55.58
CA ARG A 387 -14.82 45.38 56.87
C ARG A 387 -15.15 44.17 57.73
N GLY A 388 -14.23 43.21 57.83
CA GLY A 388 -14.49 41.92 58.47
C GLY A 388 -15.57 41.13 57.73
N TRP A 389 -16.52 40.54 58.47
CA TRP A 389 -17.64 39.74 57.93
C TRP A 389 -18.88 40.56 57.54
N THR A 390 -18.77 41.89 57.52
CA THR A 390 -19.89 42.80 57.24
C THR A 390 -19.72 43.45 55.88
N ILE A 391 -20.71 43.29 55.02
CA ILE A 391 -20.81 43.94 53.72
C ILE A 391 -21.93 44.96 53.82
N SER A 392 -21.61 46.21 53.50
CA SER A 392 -22.61 47.29 53.37
C SER A 392 -22.95 47.47 51.89
N VAL A 393 -24.23 47.35 51.56
CA VAL A 393 -24.76 47.57 50.21
C VAL A 393 -25.49 48.92 50.23
N GLU A 394 -25.20 49.79 49.27
CA GLU A 394 -25.88 51.10 49.17
C GLU A 394 -27.32 50.89 48.67
N GLU A 395 -28.32 51.45 49.36
CA GLU A 395 -29.71 51.52 48.91
C GLU A 395 -29.83 52.39 47.66
N ARG A 396 -29.44 51.88 46.50
CA ARG A 396 -29.81 52.46 45.21
C ARG A 396 -30.08 51.38 44.18
N GLY A 397 -31.36 51.02 44.10
CA GLY A 397 -31.93 50.17 43.07
C GLY A 397 -32.72 49.04 43.72
N GLU A 398 -34.03 49.02 43.45
CA GLU A 398 -34.83 47.82 43.66
C GLU A 398 -34.25 46.72 42.77
N TYR A 399 -33.33 45.90 43.31
CA TYR A 399 -32.91 44.70 42.62
C TYR A 399 -34.12 43.77 42.60
N SER A 400 -34.72 43.60 41.42
CA SER A 400 -35.85 42.69 41.30
C SER A 400 -35.39 41.29 41.72
N ILE A 401 -36.20 40.60 42.52
CA ILE A 401 -36.07 39.16 42.79
C ILE A 401 -35.83 38.37 41.49
N THR A 402 -36.36 38.87 40.37
CA THR A 402 -36.18 38.34 39.03
C THR A 402 -34.71 38.35 38.57
N ASP A 403 -33.94 39.40 38.86
CA ASP A 403 -32.55 39.54 38.43
C ASP A 403 -31.61 38.62 39.21
N VAL A 404 -31.83 38.49 40.52
CA VAL A 404 -31.10 37.53 41.37
C VAL A 404 -31.33 36.10 40.91
N LYS A 405 -32.59 35.73 40.59
CA LYS A 405 -32.92 34.41 40.02
C LYS A 405 -32.25 34.18 38.67
N LYS A 406 -32.26 35.18 37.79
CA LYS A 406 -31.62 35.11 36.46
C LYS A 406 -30.11 34.92 36.54
N ASN A 407 -29.44 35.64 37.44
CA ASN A 407 -28.00 35.52 37.61
C ASN A 407 -27.61 34.19 38.28
N LYS A 408 -28.39 33.70 39.25
CA LYS A 408 -28.24 32.32 39.77
C LYS A 408 -28.36 31.28 38.67
N GLN A 409 -29.36 31.38 37.80
CA GLN A 409 -29.51 30.44 36.67
C GLN A 409 -28.32 30.46 35.71
N LYS A 410 -27.78 31.65 35.38
CA LYS A 410 -26.57 31.79 34.56
C LYS A 410 -25.37 31.11 35.22
N LEU A 411 -25.23 31.28 36.52
CA LEU A 411 -24.15 30.69 37.29
C LEU A 411 -24.25 29.17 37.37
N ASP A 412 -25.42 28.64 37.71
CA ASP A 412 -25.65 27.20 37.76
C ASP A 412 -25.42 26.57 36.38
N HIS A 413 -25.73 27.29 35.29
CA HIS A 413 -25.39 26.88 33.94
C HIS A 413 -23.87 26.86 33.68
N ARG A 414 -23.15 27.92 34.08
CA ARG A 414 -21.67 27.96 33.96
C ARG A 414 -21.01 26.83 34.76
N LEU A 415 -21.48 26.55 35.98
CA LEU A 415 -20.97 25.45 36.80
C LEU A 415 -21.19 24.09 36.15
N ARG A 416 -22.37 23.83 35.59
CA ARG A 416 -22.61 22.59 34.83
C ARG A 416 -21.69 22.45 33.62
N ASN A 417 -21.40 23.55 32.91
CA ASN A 417 -20.48 23.51 31.77
C ASN A 417 -19.04 23.23 32.23
N LEU A 418 -18.58 23.86 33.32
CA LEU A 418 -17.25 23.59 33.88
C LEU A 418 -17.14 22.16 34.41
N GLU A 419 -18.18 21.63 35.04
CA GLU A 419 -18.24 20.23 35.49
C GLU A 419 -18.14 19.26 34.32
N ALA A 420 -18.82 19.53 33.21
CA ALA A 420 -18.70 18.73 32.00
C ALA A 420 -17.28 18.77 31.42
N GLN A 421 -16.67 19.96 31.33
CA GLN A 421 -15.29 20.11 30.87
C GLN A 421 -14.28 19.43 31.81
N LEU A 422 -14.49 19.46 33.12
CA LEU A 422 -13.64 18.77 34.09
C LEU A 422 -13.72 17.24 33.93
N VAL A 423 -14.90 16.71 33.60
CA VAL A 423 -15.07 15.28 33.29
C VAL A 423 -14.28 14.91 32.03
N GLU A 424 -14.39 15.69 30.95
CA GLU A 424 -13.64 15.48 29.72
C GLU A 424 -12.11 15.56 29.96
N LEU A 425 -11.64 16.55 30.71
CA LEU A 425 -10.23 16.72 31.05
C LEU A 425 -9.70 15.53 31.87
N ARG A 426 -10.48 15.05 32.85
CA ARG A 426 -10.13 13.85 33.64
C ARG A 426 -10.07 12.58 32.79
N GLU A 427 -10.93 12.45 31.79
CA GLU A 427 -10.85 11.33 30.84
C GLU A 427 -9.60 11.43 29.97
N GLU A 428 -9.24 12.63 29.50
CA GLU A 428 -8.01 12.84 28.74
C GLU A 428 -6.75 12.53 29.56
N ILE A 429 -6.66 13.00 30.81
CA ILE A 429 -5.53 12.69 31.71
C ILE A 429 -5.43 11.17 31.94
N ARG A 430 -6.56 10.52 32.23
CA ARG A 430 -6.63 9.06 32.40
C ARG A 430 -6.13 8.33 31.16
N PHE A 431 -6.59 8.72 29.98
CA PHE A 431 -6.16 8.14 28.71
C PHE A 431 -4.65 8.31 28.48
N ARG A 432 -4.09 9.50 28.72
CA ARG A 432 -2.65 9.75 28.52
C ARG A 432 -1.79 8.96 29.49
N LYS A 433 -2.21 8.83 30.76
CA LYS A 433 -1.53 7.97 31.75
C LYS A 433 -1.54 6.51 31.32
N PHE A 434 -2.69 5.99 30.91
CA PHE A 434 -2.81 4.61 30.41
C PHE A 434 -1.91 4.39 29.19
N SER A 435 -1.93 5.30 28.21
CA SER A 435 -1.10 5.22 27.01
C SER A 435 0.40 5.22 27.34
N ALA A 436 0.83 6.02 28.33
CA ALA A 436 2.21 6.05 28.79
C ALA A 436 2.65 4.74 29.47
N VAL A 437 1.75 4.10 30.24
CA VAL A 437 2.01 2.79 30.85
C VAL A 437 2.15 1.71 29.79
N VAL A 438 1.23 1.64 28.83
CA VAL A 438 1.29 0.66 27.73
C VAL A 438 2.55 0.86 26.89
N ALA A 439 2.90 2.10 26.56
CA ALA A 439 4.13 2.39 25.81
C ALA A 439 5.39 1.96 26.57
N ARG A 440 5.43 2.18 27.90
CA ARG A 440 6.54 1.74 28.75
C ARG A 440 6.67 0.21 28.76
N GLU A 441 5.54 -0.49 28.89
CA GLU A 441 5.54 -1.95 29.01
C GLU A 441 5.84 -2.62 27.66
N ALA A 442 5.25 -2.14 26.57
CA ALA A 442 5.60 -2.56 25.22
C ALA A 442 7.10 -2.37 24.94
N PHE A 443 7.66 -1.22 25.34
CA PHE A 443 9.08 -0.94 25.18
C PHE A 443 9.97 -1.83 26.06
N SER A 444 9.55 -2.13 27.29
CA SER A 444 10.22 -3.06 28.19
C SER A 444 10.31 -4.46 27.57
N GLN A 445 9.18 -4.95 27.03
CA GLN A 445 9.11 -6.25 26.35
C GLN A 445 9.91 -6.26 25.05
N MET A 446 9.93 -5.15 24.30
CA MET A 446 10.80 -5.01 23.12
C MET A 446 12.29 -5.08 23.45
N ILE A 447 12.70 -4.69 24.67
CA ILE A 447 14.10 -4.77 25.11
C ILE A 447 14.46 -6.19 25.56
N THR A 448 13.54 -6.95 26.16
CA THR A 448 13.79 -8.29 26.67
C THR A 448 13.65 -9.41 25.64
N VAL A 449 12.89 -9.17 24.56
CA VAL A 449 12.66 -10.17 23.51
C VAL A 449 13.81 -10.13 22.49
N GLU A 450 14.87 -10.93 22.73
CA GLU A 450 15.96 -11.18 21.76
C GLU A 450 15.57 -12.14 20.61
N ARG A 451 14.30 -12.58 20.50
CA ARG A 451 13.81 -13.57 19.51
C ARG A 451 12.56 -13.09 18.78
N GLU A 452 12.36 -13.60 17.57
CA GLU A 452 11.26 -13.27 16.63
C GLU A 452 9.87 -13.73 17.11
N GLU A 453 9.44 -13.34 18.31
CA GLU A 453 8.06 -13.53 18.75
C GLU A 453 7.28 -12.22 18.62
N TYR A 454 6.07 -12.32 18.07
CA TYR A 454 5.12 -11.23 18.06
C TYR A 454 4.82 -10.85 19.52
N ILE A 455 5.06 -9.59 19.88
CA ILE A 455 4.57 -9.08 21.16
C ILE A 455 3.05 -8.96 21.00
N ASP A 456 2.32 -9.82 21.71
CA ASP A 456 0.87 -9.69 21.80
C ASP A 456 0.57 -8.45 22.64
N LEU A 457 0.23 -7.35 21.98
CA LEU A 457 -0.11 -6.12 22.68
C LEU A 457 -1.41 -6.26 23.48
N THR A 458 -2.19 -7.33 23.28
CA THR A 458 -3.30 -7.67 24.18
C THR A 458 -2.76 -7.99 25.56
N ASP A 459 -1.70 -8.80 25.68
CA ASP A 459 -1.15 -9.16 26.98
C ASP A 459 -0.50 -7.95 27.65
N VAL A 460 0.13 -7.07 26.87
CA VAL A 460 0.67 -5.79 27.35
C VAL A 460 -0.46 -4.86 27.81
N ALA A 461 -1.51 -4.72 27.01
CA ALA A 461 -2.65 -3.86 27.31
C ALA A 461 -3.51 -4.42 28.45
N LEU A 462 -3.62 -5.74 28.57
CA LEU A 462 -4.29 -6.44 29.66
C LEU A 462 -3.49 -6.33 30.95
N ALA A 463 -2.17 -6.52 30.92
CA ALA A 463 -1.30 -6.29 32.07
C ALA A 463 -1.35 -4.82 32.51
N ALA A 464 -1.30 -3.88 31.57
CA ALA A 464 -1.47 -2.46 31.86
C ALA A 464 -2.89 -2.13 32.34
N LYS A 465 -3.92 -2.81 31.83
CA LYS A 465 -5.31 -2.70 32.28
C LYS A 465 -5.45 -3.21 33.71
N ASP A 466 -4.82 -4.32 34.07
CA ASP A 466 -4.87 -4.88 35.42
C ASP A 466 -4.16 -3.96 36.43
N ASP A 467 -2.96 -3.47 36.09
CA ASP A 467 -2.20 -2.49 36.90
C ASP A 467 -2.97 -1.14 37.04
N TYR A 468 -3.86 -0.84 36.08
CA TYR A 468 -4.66 0.38 36.03
C TYR A 468 -6.05 0.23 36.68
N LEU A 469 -6.68 -0.95 36.60
CA LEU A 469 -7.98 -1.25 37.21
C LEU A 469 -7.89 -1.32 38.74
N GLU A 470 -6.72 -1.62 39.30
CA GLU A 470 -6.47 -1.44 40.73
C GLU A 470 -6.63 0.03 41.19
N THR A 471 -6.68 0.99 40.27
CA THR A 471 -6.78 2.44 40.56
C THR A 471 -8.15 3.09 40.26
N GLY A 472 -9.14 2.40 39.68
CA GLY A 472 -10.51 2.93 39.55
C GLY A 472 -11.45 2.27 38.52
N ASP A 473 -12.76 2.44 38.73
CA ASP A 473 -13.88 1.82 37.99
C ASP A 473 -14.09 2.37 36.55
N PHE A 474 -14.33 1.47 35.58
CA PHE A 474 -14.67 1.80 34.19
C PHE A 474 -16.10 1.35 33.84
N SER A 475 -16.88 2.21 33.18
CA SER A 475 -18.19 1.87 32.59
C SER A 475 -18.06 1.47 31.12
N GLY A 476 -18.80 0.44 30.68
CA GLY A 476 -18.62 -0.28 29.41
C GLY A 476 -18.57 0.49 28.08
N ASP A 477 -19.00 1.74 27.99
CA ASP A 477 -18.84 2.59 26.79
C ASP A 477 -17.37 2.98 26.51
N SER A 478 -16.46 2.69 27.44
CA SER A 478 -15.06 3.05 27.36
C SER A 478 -14.17 2.10 26.56
N GLU A 479 -14.52 0.80 26.44
CA GLU A 479 -13.64 -0.18 25.79
C GLU A 479 -13.51 0.06 24.28
N GLU A 480 -14.62 0.40 23.61
CA GLU A 480 -14.63 0.69 22.17
C GLU A 480 -13.90 2.01 21.85
N LYS A 481 -14.08 3.02 22.70
CA LYS A 481 -13.32 4.29 22.63
C LYS A 481 -11.83 4.07 22.92
N LEU A 482 -11.47 3.26 23.91
CA LEU A 482 -10.08 2.90 24.22
C LEU A 482 -9.42 2.18 23.04
N GLY A 483 -10.12 1.25 22.39
CA GLY A 483 -9.64 0.57 21.18
C GLY A 483 -9.32 1.54 20.05
N ALA A 484 -10.29 2.40 19.67
CA ALA A 484 -10.12 3.39 18.61
C ALA A 484 -9.02 4.43 18.93
N MET A 485 -8.89 4.83 20.19
CA MET A 485 -7.86 5.78 20.62
C MET A 485 -6.47 5.12 20.69
N PHE A 486 -6.39 3.84 21.06
CA PHE A 486 -5.15 3.07 21.04
C PHE A 486 -4.62 2.84 19.62
N GLU A 487 -5.51 2.62 18.65
CA GLU A 487 -5.16 2.58 17.23
C GLU A 487 -4.56 3.90 16.75
N SER A 488 -5.22 5.02 17.04
CA SER A 488 -4.71 6.37 16.70
C SER A 488 -3.33 6.62 17.30
N TYR A 489 -3.11 6.15 18.53
CA TYR A 489 -1.84 6.25 19.23
C TYR A 489 -0.74 5.41 18.55
N LEU A 490 -0.96 4.12 18.27
CA LEU A 490 0.02 3.27 17.60
C LEU A 490 0.43 3.83 16.22
N VAL A 491 -0.55 4.33 15.45
CA VAL A 491 -0.31 4.98 14.15
C VAL A 491 0.56 6.23 14.29
N SER A 492 0.33 7.06 15.32
CA SER A 492 1.12 8.29 15.54
C SER A 492 2.60 8.03 15.87
N TYR A 493 2.95 6.80 16.27
CA TYR A 493 4.33 6.36 16.54
C TYR A 493 4.93 5.50 15.40
N GLY A 494 4.24 5.37 14.27
CA GLY A 494 4.69 4.55 13.14
C GLY A 494 4.65 3.05 13.41
N LEU A 495 3.79 2.60 14.34
CA LEU A 495 3.57 1.19 14.67
C LEU A 495 2.33 0.72 13.90
N PHE A 496 2.49 -0.18 12.93
CA PHE A 496 1.38 -0.67 12.11
C PHE A 496 0.68 -1.88 12.73
N VAL A 497 -0.62 -1.76 12.99
CA VAL A 497 -1.49 -2.88 13.40
C VAL A 497 -1.76 -3.75 12.18
N VAL A 498 -1.49 -5.06 12.27
CA VAL A 498 -1.62 -5.99 11.12
C VAL A 498 -2.89 -6.83 11.18
N ASP A 499 -3.47 -7.05 12.37
CA ASP A 499 -4.75 -7.76 12.49
C ASP A 499 -5.55 -7.26 13.71
N ILE A 500 -6.61 -6.48 13.46
CA ILE A 500 -7.49 -5.86 14.46
C ILE A 500 -8.33 -6.92 15.20
N ASN A 501 -8.68 -8.03 14.56
CA ASN A 501 -9.51 -9.07 15.18
C ASN A 501 -8.73 -9.95 16.16
N LYS A 502 -7.40 -9.79 16.21
CA LYS A 502 -6.50 -10.60 17.05
C LYS A 502 -5.54 -9.75 17.89
N TRP A 503 -5.65 -8.42 17.84
CA TRP A 503 -4.76 -7.51 18.58
C TRP A 503 -3.26 -7.78 18.35
N LYS A 504 -2.90 -8.26 17.14
CA LYS A 504 -1.51 -8.54 16.76
C LYS A 504 -0.95 -7.38 15.95
N VAL A 505 0.15 -6.81 16.45
CA VAL A 505 0.87 -5.71 15.82
C VAL A 505 2.18 -6.25 15.23
N ARG A 506 2.45 -5.93 13.96
CA ARG A 506 3.73 -6.24 13.31
C ARG A 506 4.50 -4.95 13.18
N LEU A 507 5.71 -4.92 13.71
CA LEU A 507 6.59 -3.76 13.61
C LEU A 507 7.27 -3.76 12.23
N ASP A 508 6.68 -3.07 11.26
CA ASP A 508 7.36 -2.75 10.01
C ASP A 508 8.05 -1.39 10.14
N PHE A 509 9.38 -1.39 10.24
CA PHE A 509 10.18 -0.16 10.32
C PHE A 509 10.35 0.45 8.93
N VAL A 510 9.56 1.48 8.61
CA VAL A 510 9.77 2.29 7.40
C VAL A 510 10.97 3.19 7.63
N LYS A 511 12.12 2.82 7.07
CA LYS A 511 13.25 3.73 6.95
C LYS A 511 13.09 4.53 5.66
N ASP A 512 12.38 5.65 5.80
CA ASP A 512 12.42 6.88 5.01
C ASP A 512 11.01 7.48 5.05
N GLY A 513 10.86 8.61 5.74
CA GLY A 513 9.56 9.20 6.04
C GLY A 513 8.75 9.51 4.78
N VAL A 514 7.66 8.75 4.59
CA VAL A 514 6.27 9.23 4.54
C VAL A 514 5.42 8.16 5.22
#